data_AF-A0A0D7ARW7-F1
#
_entry.id   AF-A0A0D7ARW7-F1
#
_cell.length_a   1.000
_cell.length_b   1.000
_cell.length_c   1.000
_cell.angle_alpha   90.00
_cell.angle_beta   90.00
_cell.angle_gamma   90.00
#
_symmetry.space_group_name_H-M   'P 1'
#
loop_
_entity.id
_entity.type
_entity.pdbx_description
1 polymer ?
#
loop_
_entity_poly.entity_id
_entity_poly.type
_entity_poly.pdbx_seq_one_letter_code
_entity_poly.pdbx_strand_id
1 'polypeptide(L)'
;MAKQGFAPELRYYGLLGDGYGNLGMVVMAWVEGKTLYEVYGAGTLPEDVRTNVREALDILNQNGFVFGDLRRPNITVGDSDQSIKFIDFDWAGKSEEVRYPFHLSSFIRDAAGAKEYDYITVAHQDAMFERL
;
A
#
# COMPACT_ATOMS: atom_id res chain seq x y z
N MET A 1 -7.98 -2.65 -7.59
CA MET A 1 -6.75 -3.41 -7.27
C MET A 1 -6.86 -4.89 -7.59
N ALA A 2 -7.53 -5.73 -6.79
CA ALA A 2 -7.49 -7.19 -6.98
C ALA A 2 -7.97 -7.67 -8.37
N LYS A 3 -9.10 -7.15 -8.86
CA LYS A 3 -9.61 -7.43 -10.22
C LYS A 3 -8.67 -7.00 -11.35
N GLN A 4 -7.73 -6.10 -11.06
CA GLN A 4 -6.72 -5.60 -11.99
C GLN A 4 -5.36 -6.29 -11.78
N GLY A 5 -5.27 -7.31 -10.91
CA GLY A 5 -4.03 -8.05 -10.64
C GLY A 5 -3.11 -7.45 -9.57
N PHE A 6 -3.29 -6.17 -9.20
CA PHE A 6 -2.38 -5.43 -8.30
C PHE A 6 -2.58 -5.66 -6.81
N ALA A 7 -3.47 -6.56 -6.40
CA ALA A 7 -3.68 -6.93 -5.01
C ALA A 7 -4.16 -8.37 -4.90
N PRO A 8 -3.93 -9.04 -3.76
CA PRO A 8 -4.60 -10.30 -3.49
C PRO A 8 -6.13 -10.12 -3.41
N GLU A 9 -6.84 -11.19 -3.77
CA GLU A 9 -8.30 -11.23 -3.67
C GLU A 9 -8.72 -11.15 -2.20
N LEU A 10 -9.68 -10.28 -1.89
CA LEU A 10 -10.33 -10.26 -0.58
C LEU A 10 -11.25 -11.47 -0.44
N ARG A 11 -10.95 -12.36 0.51
CA ARG A 11 -11.73 -13.56 0.79
C ARG A 11 -12.78 -13.33 1.88
N TYR A 12 -12.46 -12.49 2.85
CA TYR A 12 -13.36 -12.18 3.96
C TYR A 12 -13.03 -10.82 4.60
N TYR A 13 -14.09 -10.14 5.06
CA TYR A 13 -13.99 -9.04 6.01
C TYR A 13 -15.12 -9.17 7.04
N GLY A 14 -14.80 -8.91 8.31
CA GLY A 14 -15.81 -8.84 9.37
C GLY A 14 -15.26 -8.34 10.69
N LEU A 15 -16.13 -7.79 11.53
CA LEU A 15 -15.81 -7.40 12.89
C LEU A 15 -15.61 -8.64 13.76
N LEU A 16 -14.66 -8.57 14.70
CA LEU A 16 -14.33 -9.70 15.59
C LEU A 16 -15.35 -9.92 16.72
N GLY A 17 -16.28 -8.99 16.91
CA GLY A 17 -17.37 -9.10 17.87
C GLY A 17 -17.04 -8.57 19.27
N ASP A 18 -17.93 -8.87 20.21
CA ASP A 18 -17.88 -8.37 21.58
C ASP A 18 -16.59 -8.82 22.28
N GLY A 19 -15.88 -7.87 22.90
CA GLY A 19 -14.57 -8.07 23.52
C GLY A 19 -13.37 -7.60 22.68
N TYR A 20 -13.55 -7.38 21.37
CA TYR A 20 -12.51 -6.86 20.47
C TYR A 20 -12.78 -5.43 19.97
N GLY A 21 -13.82 -4.79 20.49
CA GLY A 21 -14.18 -3.42 20.12
C GLY A 21 -14.50 -3.29 18.63
N ASN A 22 -13.85 -2.34 17.97
CA ASN A 22 -14.01 -2.07 16.54
C ASN A 22 -12.96 -2.77 15.66
N LEU A 23 -12.22 -3.75 16.20
CA LEU A 23 -11.25 -4.50 15.41
C LEU A 23 -11.95 -5.39 14.38
N GLY A 24 -11.49 -5.29 13.14
CA GLY A 24 -11.92 -6.12 12.04
C GLY A 24 -10.84 -7.13 11.64
N MET A 25 -11.26 -8.24 11.06
CA MET A 25 -10.39 -9.21 10.40
C MET A 25 -10.56 -9.09 8.89
N VAL A 26 -9.43 -9.01 8.19
CA VAL A 26 -9.34 -9.02 6.73
C VAL A 26 -8.59 -10.29 6.34
N VAL A 27 -9.21 -11.16 5.54
CA VAL A 27 -8.57 -12.35 4.98
C VAL A 27 -8.42 -12.15 3.49
N MET A 28 -7.18 -12.19 3.01
CA MET A 28 -6.86 -12.05 1.59
C MET A 28 -6.25 -13.34 1.05
N ALA A 29 -6.22 -13.49 -0.27
CA ALA A 29 -5.50 -14.57 -0.92
C ALA A 29 -4.00 -14.52 -0.56
N TRP A 30 -3.41 -15.69 -0.39
CA TRP A 30 -1.96 -15.83 -0.26
C TRP A 30 -1.27 -15.28 -1.52
N VAL A 31 -0.21 -14.50 -1.32
CA VAL A 31 0.64 -14.01 -2.39
C VAL A 31 1.94 -14.78 -2.35
N GLU A 32 2.19 -15.60 -3.36
CA GLU A 32 3.51 -16.23 -3.56
C GLU A 32 4.49 -15.19 -4.11
N GLY A 33 5.69 -15.13 -3.55
CA GLY A 33 6.72 -14.18 -3.95
C GLY A 33 7.47 -13.60 -2.76
N LYS A 34 8.24 -12.54 -3.04
CA LYS A 34 9.02 -11.80 -2.05
C LYS A 34 8.68 -10.33 -2.10
N THR A 35 8.78 -9.64 -0.97
CA THR A 35 8.63 -8.18 -0.93
C THR A 35 9.74 -7.50 -1.73
N LEU A 36 9.48 -6.30 -2.25
CA LEU A 36 10.52 -5.51 -2.92
C LEU A 36 11.72 -5.26 -1.99
N TYR A 37 11.50 -5.21 -0.68
CA TYR A 37 12.58 -5.06 0.29
C TYR A 37 13.47 -6.30 0.36
N GLU A 38 12.89 -7.51 0.36
CA GLU A 38 13.66 -8.75 0.37
C GLU A 38 14.47 -8.96 -0.92
N VAL A 39 13.95 -8.48 -2.06
CA VAL A 39 14.63 -8.62 -3.36
C VAL A 39 15.67 -7.54 -3.59
N TYR A 40 15.34 -6.27 -3.33
CA TYR A 40 16.16 -5.12 -3.72
C TYR A 40 16.72 -4.31 -2.53
N GLY A 41 16.33 -4.60 -1.30
CA GLY A 41 16.76 -3.87 -0.11
C GLY A 41 16.43 -2.38 -0.20
N ALA A 42 17.47 -1.53 -0.14
CA ALA A 42 17.41 -0.08 -0.38
C ALA A 42 18.02 0.34 -1.74
N GLY A 43 18.39 -0.61 -2.61
CA GLY A 43 18.98 -0.34 -3.92
C GLY A 43 17.96 0.14 -4.95
N THR A 44 18.41 0.59 -6.12
CA THR A 44 17.53 1.07 -7.19
C THR A 44 16.58 -0.02 -7.68
N LEU A 45 15.29 0.31 -7.81
CA LEU A 45 14.31 -0.60 -8.40
C LEU A 45 14.43 -0.62 -9.93
N PRO A 46 14.27 -1.79 -10.58
CA PRO A 46 14.12 -1.87 -12.02
C PRO A 46 12.98 -0.99 -12.55
N GLU A 47 13.15 -0.45 -13.75
CA GLU A 47 12.21 0.51 -14.35
C GLU A 47 10.82 -0.12 -14.61
N ASP A 48 10.79 -1.39 -15.01
CA ASP A 48 9.56 -2.17 -15.19
C ASP A 48 8.82 -2.36 -13.86
N VAL A 49 9.53 -2.60 -12.76
CA VAL A 49 8.94 -2.67 -11.42
C VAL A 49 8.35 -1.31 -11.01
N ARG A 50 9.09 -0.21 -11.19
CA ARG A 50 8.56 1.15 -10.90
C ARG A 50 7.36 1.48 -11.78
N THR A 51 7.38 1.09 -13.06
CA THR A 51 6.27 1.26 -13.99
C THR A 51 5.02 0.52 -13.51
N ASN A 52 5.14 -0.75 -13.14
CA ASN A 52 4.00 -1.53 -12.64
C ASN A 52 3.45 -0.97 -11.32
N VAL A 53 4.30 -0.47 -10.43
CA VAL A 53 3.86 0.23 -9.21
C VAL A 53 3.09 1.50 -9.58
N ARG A 54 3.59 2.27 -10.56
CA ARG A 54 2.90 3.50 -11.02
C ARG A 54 1.53 3.19 -11.62
N GLU A 55 1.42 2.18 -12.46
CA GLU A 55 0.14 1.74 -13.02
C GLU A 55 -0.88 1.40 -11.92
N ALA A 56 -0.45 0.70 -10.88
CA ALA A 56 -1.28 0.37 -9.72
C ALA A 56 -1.79 1.63 -8.99
N LEU A 57 -0.93 2.63 -8.82
CA LEU A 57 -1.27 3.92 -8.20
C LEU A 57 -2.19 4.76 -9.08
N ASP A 58 -1.99 4.75 -10.40
CA ASP A 58 -2.85 5.46 -11.34
C ASP A 58 -4.27 4.88 -11.35
N ILE A 59 -4.42 3.55 -11.21
CA ILE A 59 -5.73 2.91 -11.03
C ILE A 59 -6.40 3.40 -9.74
N LEU A 60 -5.67 3.54 -8.64
CA LEU A 60 -6.24 4.09 -7.40
C LEU A 60 -6.69 5.55 -7.61
N ASN A 61 -5.80 6.38 -8.15
CA ASN A 61 -6.05 7.80 -8.41
C ASN A 61 -7.29 8.02 -9.30
N GLN A 62 -7.41 7.25 -10.39
CA GLN A 62 -8.56 7.31 -11.30
C GLN A 62 -9.90 6.98 -10.61
N ASN A 63 -9.86 6.22 -9.52
CA ASN A 63 -11.04 5.86 -8.73
C ASN A 63 -11.20 6.73 -7.46
N GLY A 64 -10.37 7.76 -7.28
CA GLY A 64 -10.40 8.65 -6.12
C GLY A 64 -9.79 8.06 -4.84
N PHE A 65 -9.01 6.99 -4.95
CA PHE A 65 -8.34 6.33 -3.84
C PHE A 65 -6.84 6.68 -3.81
N VAL A 66 -6.25 6.54 -2.62
CA VAL A 66 -4.83 6.71 -2.34
C VAL A 66 -4.30 5.52 -1.54
N PHE A 67 -3.00 5.30 -1.61
CA PHE A 67 -2.26 4.31 -0.84
C PHE A 67 -1.24 5.00 0.06
N GLY A 68 -1.60 5.17 1.33
CA GLY A 68 -0.85 5.99 2.29
C GLY A 68 0.38 5.35 2.91
N ASP A 69 0.62 4.05 2.66
CA ASP A 69 1.77 3.32 3.20
C ASP A 69 2.62 2.69 2.08
N LEU A 70 2.96 3.48 1.07
CA LEU A 70 3.71 3.00 -0.09
C LEU A 70 5.18 2.74 0.28
N ARG A 71 5.48 1.50 0.67
CA ARG A 71 6.82 1.06 1.05
C ARG A 71 7.14 -0.29 0.46
N ARG A 72 8.43 -0.55 0.26
CA ARG A 72 8.94 -1.81 -0.30
C ARG A 72 8.47 -3.08 0.43
N PRO A 73 8.31 -3.10 1.77
CA PRO A 73 7.73 -4.26 2.47
C PRO A 73 6.24 -4.51 2.15
N ASN A 74 5.51 -3.50 1.69
CA ASN A 74 4.08 -3.57 1.42
C ASN A 74 3.76 -3.89 -0.05
N ILE A 75 4.80 -4.20 -0.83
CA ILE A 75 4.71 -4.57 -2.25
C ILE A 75 5.48 -5.87 -2.46
N THR A 76 4.81 -6.88 -2.99
CA THR A 76 5.38 -8.19 -3.32
C THR A 76 5.56 -8.31 -4.83
N VAL A 77 6.67 -8.91 -5.26
CA VAL A 77 6.89 -9.37 -6.63
C VAL A 77 6.71 -10.89 -6.69
N GLY A 78 5.89 -11.35 -7.63
CA GLY A 78 5.61 -12.76 -7.85
C GLY A 78 6.83 -13.50 -8.41
N ASP A 79 7.15 -14.66 -7.83
CA ASP A 79 8.33 -15.44 -8.24
C ASP A 79 8.21 -15.95 -9.68
N SER A 80 6.99 -16.26 -10.15
CA SER A 80 6.74 -16.93 -11.42
C SER A 80 6.40 -15.99 -12.58
N ASP A 81 5.76 -14.86 -12.30
CA ASP A 81 5.23 -13.94 -13.32
C ASP A 81 5.72 -12.50 -13.20
N GLN A 82 6.57 -12.20 -12.19
CA GLN A 82 7.05 -10.86 -11.86
C GLN A 82 5.93 -9.84 -11.63
N SER A 83 4.70 -10.29 -11.39
CA SER A 83 3.57 -9.41 -11.11
C SER A 83 3.77 -8.74 -9.76
N ILE A 84 3.46 -7.44 -9.67
CA ILE A 84 3.53 -6.73 -8.39
C ILE A 84 2.16 -6.72 -7.71
N LYS A 85 2.15 -6.94 -6.40
CA LYS A 85 0.94 -6.87 -5.57
C LYS A 85 1.16 -6.02 -4.34
N PHE A 86 0.23 -5.11 -4.09
CA PHE A 86 0.18 -4.38 -2.83
C PHE A 86 -0.51 -5.28 -1.80
N ILE A 87 0.03 -5.35 -0.58
CA ILE A 87 -0.40 -6.35 0.42
C ILE A 87 -0.86 -5.77 1.76
N ASP A 88 -0.58 -4.50 2.05
CA ASP A 88 -1.00 -3.83 3.29
C ASP A 88 -1.85 -2.60 2.95
N PHE A 89 -3.13 -2.61 3.35
CA PHE A 89 -4.12 -1.60 2.96
C PHE A 89 -4.60 -0.74 4.13
N ASP A 90 -3.98 -0.81 5.30
CA ASP A 90 -4.46 -0.13 6.50
C ASP A 90 -4.53 1.40 6.34
N TRP A 91 -3.67 1.98 5.49
CA TRP A 91 -3.66 3.41 5.14
C TRP A 91 -4.09 3.68 3.70
N ALA A 92 -4.84 2.76 3.09
CA ALA A 92 -5.49 2.99 1.81
C ALA A 92 -6.93 3.49 2.01
N GLY A 93 -7.42 4.34 1.11
CA GLY A 93 -8.77 4.86 1.21
C GLY A 93 -9.03 5.97 0.22
N LYS A 94 -10.20 6.62 0.32
CA LYS A 94 -10.48 7.78 -0.52
C LYS A 94 -9.58 8.95 -0.13
N SER A 95 -9.04 9.64 -1.13
CA SER A 95 -8.21 10.81 -0.92
C SER A 95 -8.98 11.83 -0.07
N GLU A 96 -8.29 12.43 0.91
CA GLU A 96 -8.87 13.45 1.80
C GLU A 96 -10.02 12.96 2.72
N GLU A 97 -10.26 11.64 2.79
CA GLU A 97 -11.21 11.05 3.75
C GLU A 97 -10.52 10.20 4.82
N VAL A 98 -9.40 9.54 4.49
CA VAL A 98 -8.57 8.79 5.43
C VAL A 98 -7.43 9.64 5.99
N ARG A 99 -7.01 9.36 7.23
CA ARG A 99 -5.98 10.12 7.95
C ARG A 99 -4.88 9.20 8.46
N TYR A 100 -3.66 9.74 8.56
CA TYR A 100 -2.60 9.10 9.32
C TYR A 100 -2.94 9.07 10.83
N PRO A 101 -2.46 8.08 11.59
CA PRO A 101 -2.60 8.08 13.04
C PRO A 101 -1.72 9.15 13.71
N PHE A 102 -1.96 9.37 15.01
CA PHE A 102 -0.98 10.01 15.88
C PHE A 102 0.23 9.09 16.08
N HIS A 103 1.39 9.65 16.44
CA HIS A 103 2.66 8.93 16.55
C HIS A 103 3.14 8.32 15.23
N LEU A 104 2.91 9.04 14.12
CA LEU A 104 3.34 8.64 12.80
C LEU A 104 4.87 8.53 12.76
N SER A 105 5.38 7.39 12.28
CA SER A 105 6.83 7.14 12.24
C SER A 105 7.55 8.20 11.41
N SER A 106 8.79 8.53 11.80
CA SER A 106 9.63 9.48 11.04
C SER A 106 9.82 9.05 9.60
N PHE A 107 9.90 7.74 9.34
CA PHE A 107 10.00 7.20 7.98
C PHE A 107 8.87 7.72 7.08
N ILE A 108 7.62 7.64 7.53
CA ILE A 108 6.47 8.07 6.72
C ILE A 108 6.42 9.59 6.63
N ARG A 109 6.70 10.29 7.73
CA ARG A 109 6.75 11.76 7.75
C ARG A 109 7.78 12.29 6.75
N ASP A 110 8.96 11.70 6.72
CA ASP A 110 10.05 12.13 5.85
C ASP A 110 9.80 11.72 4.39
N ALA A 111 9.24 10.54 4.16
CA ALA A 111 8.97 10.02 2.81
C ALA A 111 7.79 10.73 2.14
N ALA A 112 6.67 10.89 2.86
CA ALA A 112 5.45 11.49 2.34
C ALA A 112 5.40 13.01 2.50
N GLY A 113 6.22 13.60 3.38
CA GLY A 113 6.07 15.00 3.81
C GLY A 113 4.85 15.23 4.72
N ALA A 114 4.26 14.16 5.26
CA ALA A 114 3.05 14.21 6.05
C ALA A 114 3.30 14.54 7.53
N LYS A 115 2.31 15.14 8.17
CA LYS A 115 2.24 15.28 9.64
C LYS A 115 1.28 14.27 10.22
N GLU A 116 1.37 14.12 11.53
CA GLU A 116 0.41 13.33 12.29
C GLU A 116 -1.00 13.85 12.06
N TYR A 117 -1.94 12.92 11.91
CA TYR A 117 -3.36 13.22 11.68
C TYR A 117 -3.69 13.98 10.39
N ASP A 118 -2.71 14.22 9.50
CA ASP A 118 -2.99 14.74 8.17
C ASP A 118 -3.90 13.77 7.41
N TYR A 119 -4.73 14.36 6.54
CA TYR A 119 -5.39 13.59 5.51
C TYR A 119 -4.34 12.94 4.59
N ILE A 120 -4.59 11.70 4.19
CA ILE A 120 -3.76 11.03 3.20
C ILE A 120 -4.18 11.53 1.82
N THR A 121 -3.21 12.00 1.03
CA THR A 121 -3.44 12.67 -0.25
C THR A 121 -2.64 11.99 -1.36
N VAL A 122 -2.99 12.30 -2.61
CA VAL A 122 -2.21 11.88 -3.79
C VAL A 122 -0.78 12.42 -3.72
N ALA A 123 -0.58 13.62 -3.19
CA ALA A 123 0.76 14.20 -3.03
C ALA A 123 1.64 13.40 -2.06
N HIS A 124 1.07 12.90 -0.96
CA HIS A 124 1.78 12.01 -0.03
C HIS A 124 2.18 10.69 -0.72
N GLN A 125 1.26 10.10 -1.47
CA GLN A 125 1.48 8.89 -2.27
C GLN A 125 2.60 9.08 -3.30
N ASP A 126 2.56 10.15 -4.08
CA ASP A 126 3.56 10.41 -5.13
C ASP A 126 4.93 10.76 -4.53
N ALA A 127 4.98 11.49 -3.41
CA ALA A 127 6.23 11.75 -2.70
C ALA A 127 6.89 10.44 -2.21
N MET A 128 6.10 9.48 -1.72
CA MET A 128 6.61 8.15 -1.37
C MET A 128 7.04 7.36 -2.61
N PHE A 129 6.32 7.46 -3.73
CA PHE A 129 6.69 6.78 -4.98
C PHE A 129 8.04 7.27 -5.52
N GLU A 130 8.31 8.57 -5.46
CA GLU A 130 9.60 9.10 -5.91
C GLU A 130 10.78 8.55 -5.10
N ARG A 131 10.53 8.19 -3.83
CA ARG A 131 11.52 7.63 -2.91
C ARG A 131 11.53 6.09 -2.87
N LEU A 132 10.66 5.44 -3.63
CA LEU A 132 10.52 4.00 -3.68
C LEU A 132 11.69 3.36 -4.44
#